data_AF-A0A957NMH9-F1
#
_entry.id   AF-A0A957NMH9-F1
#
_cell.length_a   1.000
_cell.length_b   1.000
_cell.length_c   1.000
_cell.angle_alpha   90.00
_cell.angle_beta   90.00
_cell.angle_gamma   90.00
#
_symmetry.space_group_name_H-M   'P 1'
#
loop_
_entity.id
_entity.type
_entity.pdbx_description
1 polymer ?
#
loop_
_entity_poly.entity_id
_entity_poly.type
_entity_poly.pdbx_seq_one_letter_code
_entity_poly.pdbx_strand_id
1 'polypeptide(L)'
;MSVAIAEKPSYELSSWDLSELLPKPTETILSERLAELEKKVQDFVAVREKLDPEMEPELLLNVMGQYEDLVETIFKLGAYGSLWFSADTQSSAALTYRNRLQ
;
A
#
# COMPACT_ATOMS: atom_id res chain seq x y z
N MET A 1 40.48 32.48 26.65
CA MET A 1 39.32 31.59 26.79
C MET A 1 39.04 30.98 25.43
N SER A 2 39.37 29.71 25.24
CA SER A 2 39.05 28.97 24.01
C SER A 2 37.77 28.18 24.26
N VAL A 3 36.71 28.50 23.52
CA VAL A 3 35.47 27.74 23.58
C VAL A 3 35.65 26.50 22.73
N ALA A 4 35.61 25.32 23.35
CA ALA A 4 35.57 24.06 22.64
C ALA A 4 34.22 23.94 21.92
N ILE A 5 34.26 23.90 20.59
CA ILE A 5 33.08 23.59 19.77
C ILE A 5 32.92 22.07 19.84
N ALA A 6 31.84 21.60 20.48
CA ALA A 6 31.50 20.18 20.48
C ALA A 6 31.29 19.71 19.03
N GLU A 7 31.92 18.60 18.64
CA GLU A 7 31.71 17.98 17.33
C GLU A 7 30.22 17.64 17.16
N LYS A 8 29.63 18.08 16.05
CA LYS A 8 28.26 17.72 15.69
C LYS A 8 28.21 16.23 15.34
N PRO A 9 27.23 15.46 15.83
CA PRO A 9 27.05 14.08 15.39
C PRO A 9 26.84 14.05 13.87
N SER A 10 27.60 13.17 13.19
CA SER A 10 27.40 12.85 11.78
C SER A 10 26.13 12.01 11.65
N TYR A 11 25.14 12.51 10.91
CA TYR A 11 23.92 11.76 10.60
C TYR A 11 24.04 11.18 9.19
N GLU A 12 23.96 9.85 9.08
CA GLU A 12 23.85 9.18 7.79
C GLU A 12 22.38 9.10 7.37
N LEU A 13 22.10 9.59 6.16
CA LEU A 13 20.78 9.46 5.57
C LEU A 13 20.55 8.00 5.17
N SER A 14 19.48 7.39 5.70
CA SER A 14 19.01 6.06 5.30
C SER A 14 17.64 6.14 4.62
N SER A 15 17.34 5.19 3.75
CA SER A 15 15.98 4.99 3.24
C SER A 15 15.06 4.46 4.34
N TRP A 16 13.75 4.65 4.17
CA TRP A 16 12.75 3.99 5.02
C TRP A 16 12.75 2.48 4.80
N ASP A 17 12.49 1.73 5.87
CA ASP A 17 12.13 0.33 5.77
C ASP A 17 10.63 0.24 5.48
N LEU A 18 10.29 -0.22 4.27
CA LEU A 18 8.91 -0.35 3.79
C LEU A 18 8.47 -1.81 3.68
N SER A 19 9.27 -2.75 4.21
CA SER A 19 9.03 -4.20 4.05
C SER A 19 7.71 -4.67 4.65
N GLU A 20 7.24 -4.04 5.72
CA GLU A 20 5.94 -4.28 6.36
C GLU A 20 4.75 -3.83 5.50
N LEU A 21 4.95 -2.87 4.57
CA LEU A 21 3.91 -2.46 3.63
C LEU A 21 3.91 -3.34 2.38
N LEU A 22 5.10 -3.57 1.82
CA LEU A 22 5.30 -4.44 0.68
C LEU A 22 6.75 -4.93 0.66
N PRO A 23 7.00 -6.25 0.66
CA PRO A 23 8.32 -6.78 0.38
C PRO A 23 8.81 -6.25 -0.97
N LYS A 24 10.12 -5.99 -1.09
CA LYS A 24 10.75 -5.33 -2.26
C LYS A 24 10.01 -5.68 -3.57
N PRO A 25 9.27 -4.73 -4.17
CA PRO A 25 8.39 -5.04 -5.29
C PRO A 25 9.22 -5.28 -6.53
N THR A 26 9.26 -6.54 -6.95
CA THR A 26 9.59 -6.89 -8.32
C THR A 26 8.33 -6.77 -9.18
N GLU A 27 8.51 -6.67 -10.49
CA GLU A 27 7.37 -6.65 -11.43
C GLU A 27 6.46 -7.88 -11.25
N THR A 28 7.03 -9.04 -10.95
CA THR A 28 6.30 -10.26 -10.65
C THR A 28 5.45 -10.11 -9.39
N ILE A 29 6.04 -9.66 -8.28
CA ILE A 29 5.33 -9.47 -7.01
C ILE A 29 4.19 -8.46 -7.18
N LEU A 30 4.45 -7.34 -7.87
CA LEU A 30 3.41 -6.33 -8.11
C LEU A 30 2.26 -6.89 -8.97
N SER A 31 2.59 -7.63 -10.03
CA SER A 31 1.57 -8.22 -10.90
C SER A 31 0.72 -9.27 -10.17
N GLU A 32 1.32 -10.09 -9.31
CA GLU A 32 0.59 -11.03 -8.45
C GLU A 32 -0.36 -10.31 -7.49
N ARG A 33 0.11 -9.25 -6.82
CA ARG A 33 -0.73 -8.45 -5.91
C ARG A 33 -1.89 -7.77 -6.63
N LEU A 34 -1.67 -7.26 -7.84
CA LEU A 34 -2.73 -6.66 -8.65
C LEU A 34 -3.74 -7.71 -9.13
N ALA A 35 -3.30 -8.91 -9.50
CA ALA A 35 -4.20 -10.00 -9.88
C ALA A 35 -5.04 -10.49 -8.68
N GLU A 36 -4.43 -10.59 -7.49
CA GLU A 36 -5.14 -10.89 -6.25
C GLU A 36 -6.19 -9.82 -5.92
N LEU A 37 -5.84 -8.54 -6.07
CA LEU A 37 -6.74 -7.42 -5.85
C LEU A 37 -7.91 -7.44 -6.84
N GLU A 38 -7.65 -7.65 -8.13
CA GLU A 38 -8.68 -7.76 -9.17
C GLU A 38 -9.67 -8.87 -8.84
N LYS A 39 -9.19 -10.05 -8.43
CA LYS A 39 -10.05 -11.14 -8.00
C LYS A 39 -10.94 -10.75 -6.82
N LYS A 40 -10.37 -10.13 -5.78
CA LYS A 40 -11.14 -9.65 -4.61
C LYS A 40 -12.21 -8.63 -5.02
N VAL A 41 -11.90 -7.74 -5.96
CA VAL A 41 -12.85 -6.75 -6.47
C VAL A 41 -14.01 -7.44 -7.20
N GLN A 42 -13.70 -8.44 -8.05
CA GLN A 42 -14.73 -9.21 -8.76
C GLN A 42 -15.65 -9.96 -7.78
N ASP A 43 -15.07 -10.61 -6.77
CA ASP A 43 -15.81 -11.30 -5.71
C ASP A 43 -16.73 -10.33 -4.94
N PHE A 44 -16.21 -9.15 -4.58
CA PHE A 44 -16.98 -8.11 -3.87
C PHE A 44 -18.10 -7.51 -4.74
N VAL A 45 -17.85 -7.26 -6.03
CA VAL A 45 -18.86 -6.73 -6.95
C VAL A 45 -20.01 -7.71 -7.15
N ALA A 46 -19.73 -9.02 -7.18
CA ALA A 46 -20.75 -10.05 -7.34
C ALA A 46 -21.75 -10.11 -6.17
N VAL A 47 -21.44 -9.47 -5.03
CA VAL A 47 -22.36 -9.37 -3.88
C VAL A 47 -23.54 -8.44 -4.16
N ARG A 48 -23.44 -7.50 -5.11
CA ARG A 48 -24.51 -6.51 -5.38
C ARG A 48 -25.89 -7.15 -5.59
N GLU A 49 -25.94 -8.27 -6.31
CA GLU A 49 -27.17 -9.02 -6.60
C GLU A 49 -27.78 -9.71 -5.37
N LYS A 50 -27.02 -9.77 -4.27
CA LYS A 50 -27.41 -10.40 -2.99
C LYS A 50 -27.74 -9.37 -1.90
N LEU A 51 -27.62 -8.08 -2.20
CA LEU A 51 -27.95 -7.03 -1.25
C LEU A 51 -29.47 -6.94 -1.09
N ASP A 52 -29.93 -7.17 0.13
CA ASP A 52 -31.34 -7.17 0.49
C ASP A 52 -31.52 -6.51 1.88
N PRO A 53 -32.54 -5.66 2.09
CA PRO A 53 -32.81 -5.04 3.39
C PRO A 53 -33.05 -6.04 4.54
N GLU A 54 -33.49 -7.25 4.21
CA GLU A 54 -33.76 -8.35 5.14
C GLU A 54 -32.66 -9.43 5.10
N MET A 55 -31.49 -9.15 4.51
CA MET A 55 -30.36 -10.08 4.49
C MET A 55 -29.87 -10.45 5.89
N GLU A 56 -29.30 -11.65 6.02
CA GLU A 56 -28.71 -12.10 7.27
C GLU A 56 -27.59 -11.13 7.73
N PRO A 57 -27.58 -10.66 8.98
CA PRO A 57 -26.58 -9.72 9.49
C PRO A 57 -25.14 -10.24 9.33
N GLU A 58 -24.93 -11.55 9.47
CA GLU A 58 -23.61 -12.18 9.27
C GLU A 58 -23.10 -12.02 7.84
N LEU A 59 -24.01 -12.10 6.85
CA LEU A 59 -23.66 -11.88 5.45
C LEU A 59 -23.23 -10.43 5.23
N LEU A 60 -23.93 -9.46 5.83
CA LEU A 60 -23.56 -8.05 5.75
C LEU A 60 -22.18 -7.79 6.36
N LEU A 61 -21.91 -8.34 7.55
CA LEU A 61 -20.60 -8.20 8.21
C LEU A 61 -19.48 -8.79 7.37
N ASN A 62 -19.69 -9.95 6.74
CA ASN A 62 -18.72 -10.55 5.85
C ASN A 62 -18.42 -9.64 4.64
N VAL A 63 -19.44 -9.02 4.06
CA VAL A 63 -19.28 -8.07 2.94
C VAL A 63 -18.53 -6.82 3.38
N MET A 64 -18.79 -6.31 4.58
CA MET A 64 -18.04 -5.19 5.15
C MET A 64 -16.56 -5.55 5.35
N GLY A 65 -16.26 -6.74 5.87
CA GLY A 65 -14.87 -7.20 6.01
C GLY A 65 -14.15 -7.30 4.66
N GLN A 66 -14.83 -7.79 3.61
CA GLN A 66 -14.27 -7.80 2.26
C GLN A 66 -13.94 -6.39 1.74
N TYR A 67 -14.80 -5.41 2.03
CA TYR A 67 -14.56 -4.01 1.68
C TYR A 67 -13.37 -3.44 2.44
N GLU A 68 -13.28 -3.67 3.74
CA GLU A 68 -12.16 -3.22 4.58
C GLU A 68 -10.83 -3.80 4.10
N ASP A 69 -10.78 -5.10 3.82
CA ASP A 69 -9.60 -5.77 3.26
C ASP A 69 -9.17 -5.20 1.90
N LEU A 70 -10.13 -4.90 1.02
CA LEU A 70 -9.87 -4.27 -0.28
C LEU A 70 -9.26 -2.88 -0.11
N VAL A 71 -9.90 -2.05 0.71
CA VAL A 71 -9.47 -0.69 1.00
C VAL A 71 -8.07 -0.70 1.62
N GLU A 72 -7.84 -1.51 2.65
CA GLU A 72 -6.54 -1.64 3.31
C GLU A 72 -5.44 -2.04 2.31
N THR A 73 -5.73 -3.02 1.44
CA THR A 73 -4.76 -3.49 0.44
C THR A 73 -4.39 -2.36 -0.55
N ILE A 74 -5.39 -1.64 -1.07
CA ILE A 74 -5.17 -0.52 -2.00
C ILE A 74 -4.36 0.59 -1.33
N PHE A 75 -4.72 0.94 -0.09
CA PHE A 75 -4.00 1.96 0.66
C PHE A 75 -2.56 1.57 0.97
N LYS A 76 -2.27 0.30 1.31
CA LYS A 76 -0.89 -0.17 1.53
C LYS A 76 -0.04 -0.06 0.27
N LEU A 77 -0.53 -0.50 -0.88
CA LEU A 77 0.19 -0.41 -2.15
C LEU A 77 0.42 1.07 -2.55
N GLY A 78 -0.63 1.90 -2.45
CA GLY A 78 -0.53 3.32 -2.74
C GLY A 78 0.43 4.06 -1.82
N ALA A 79 0.36 3.78 -0.51
CA ALA A 79 1.26 4.34 0.49
C ALA A 79 2.71 3.93 0.23
N TYR A 80 2.99 2.65 -0.07
CA TYR A 80 4.32 2.20 -0.45
C TYR A 80 4.90 3.03 -1.60
N GLY A 81 4.15 3.21 -2.68
CA GLY A 81 4.60 3.98 -3.85
C GLY A 81 4.81 5.47 -3.53
N SER A 82 3.92 6.06 -2.74
CA SER A 82 4.04 7.45 -2.29
C SER A 82 5.29 7.65 -1.44
N LEU A 83 5.49 6.80 -0.43
CA LEU A 83 6.60 6.86 0.50
C LEU A 83 7.95 6.62 -0.21
N TRP A 84 8.00 5.65 -1.14
CA TRP A 84 9.18 5.38 -1.94
C TRP A 84 9.56 6.58 -2.84
N PHE A 85 8.58 7.19 -3.50
CA PHE A 85 8.80 8.40 -4.30
C PHE A 85 9.23 9.60 -3.44
N SER A 86 8.71 9.74 -2.22
CA SER A 86 9.13 10.80 -1.31
C SER A 86 10.59 10.67 -0.86
N ALA A 87 11.14 9.46 -0.81
CA ALA A 87 12.55 9.23 -0.50
C ALA A 87 13.49 9.67 -1.63
N ASP A 88 13.06 9.55 -2.90
CA ASP A 88 13.77 10.05 -4.07
C ASP A 88 12.76 10.42 -5.18
N THR A 89 12.45 11.72 -5.28
CA THR A 89 11.46 12.25 -6.23
C THR A 89 11.93 12.21 -7.69
N GLN A 90 13.18 11.83 -7.95
CA GLN A 90 13.73 11.62 -9.28
C GLN A 90 13.79 10.13 -9.67
N SER A 91 13.34 9.23 -8.78
CA SER A 91 13.34 7.80 -9.04
C SER A 91 12.33 7.41 -10.13
N SER A 92 12.85 7.01 -11.29
CA SER A 92 12.02 6.49 -12.39
C SER A 92 11.29 5.20 -12.00
N ALA A 93 11.91 4.34 -11.18
CA ALA A 93 11.30 3.11 -10.70
C ALA A 93 10.09 3.39 -9.78
N ALA A 94 10.19 4.36 -8.87
CA ALA A 94 9.08 4.75 -8.02
C ALA A 94 7.93 5.37 -8.84
N LEU A 95 8.25 6.16 -9.88
CA LEU A 95 7.25 6.70 -10.81
C LEU A 95 6.54 5.61 -11.60
N THR A 96 7.28 4.64 -12.17
CA THR A 96 6.69 3.49 -12.87
C THR A 96 5.76 2.70 -11.96
N TYR A 97 6.17 2.45 -10.71
CA TYR A 97 5.34 1.78 -9.71
C TYR A 97 4.06 2.57 -9.43
N ARG A 98 4.14 3.88 -9.18
CA ARG A 98 2.96 4.73 -8.91
C ARG A 98 1.99 4.76 -10.09
N ASN A 99 2.49 4.80 -11.32
CA ASN A 99 1.64 4.78 -12.52
C ASN A 99 0.87 3.47 -12.68
N ARG A 100 1.39 2.35 -12.15
CA ARG A 100 0.68 1.06 -12.13
C ARG A 100 -0.45 1.00 -11.11
N LEU A 101 -0.49 1.95 -10.15
CA LEU A 101 -1.49 2.02 -9.08
C LEU A 101 -2.52 3.15 -9.25
N GLN A 102 -2.42 3.93 -10.33
CA GLN A 102 -3.43 4.91 -10.74
C GLN A 102 -4.54 4.24 -11.55
#